data_AF-A0A6A5ZA10-F1
#
_entry.id   AF-A0A6A5ZA10-F1
#
_cell.length_a   1.000
_cell.length_b   1.000
_cell.length_c   1.000
_cell.angle_alpha   90.00
_cell.angle_beta   90.00
_cell.angle_gamma   90.00
#
_symmetry.space_group_name_H-M   'P 1'
#
loop_
_entity.id
_entity.type
_entity.pdbx_description
1 polymer ?
#
loop_
_entity_poly.entity_id
_entity_poly.type
_entity_poly.pdbx_seq_one_letter_code
_entity_poly.pdbx_strand_id
1 'polypeptide(L)'
;MKFASVFVVLATVAATQARILYARQANSQSFTGALGGIAATPVVDSGDAKRPFQVKGDTFVNEAAALQRSCDQQFNACANAANAGAADFSSADCQDQKTQCDAAN
;
A
#
# COMPACT_ATOMS: atom_id res chain seq x y z
N MET A 1 37.13 34.11 -46.59
CA MET A 1 36.14 33.00 -46.57
C MET A 1 36.67 31.87 -45.72
N LYS A 2 35.97 31.50 -44.64
CA LYS A 2 35.76 30.11 -44.19
C LYS A 2 35.03 30.11 -42.83
N PHE A 3 33.71 30.13 -42.96
CA PHE A 3 32.68 29.48 -42.16
C PHE A 3 32.94 29.30 -40.65
N ALA A 4 32.30 30.17 -39.88
CA ALA A 4 31.73 29.80 -38.60
C ALA A 4 30.72 28.66 -38.82
N SER A 5 30.83 27.60 -38.03
CA SER A 5 29.77 26.59 -37.90
C SER A 5 29.70 26.18 -36.44
N VAL A 6 28.77 26.86 -35.77
CA VAL A 6 28.26 26.59 -34.44
C VAL A 6 27.67 25.17 -34.44
N PHE A 7 28.31 24.24 -33.75
CA PHE A 7 27.70 22.96 -33.39
C PHE A 7 27.07 23.11 -32.00
N VAL A 8 25.81 23.56 -31.99
CA VAL A 8 24.90 23.33 -30.86
C VAL A 8 24.43 21.88 -30.99
N VAL A 9 24.91 21.01 -30.11
CA VAL A 9 24.29 19.70 -29.89
C VAL A 9 23.63 19.75 -28.52
N LEU A 10 22.30 19.91 -28.55
CA LEU A 10 21.42 19.64 -27.41
C LEU A 10 21.64 18.19 -26.96
N ALA A 11 22.25 17.99 -25.80
CA ALA A 11 22.14 16.75 -25.06
C ALA A 11 20.94 16.84 -24.10
N THR A 12 19.74 16.84 -24.67
CA THR A 12 18.52 16.57 -23.90
C THR A 12 18.19 15.08 -24.01
N VAL A 13 17.63 14.56 -22.92
CA VAL A 13 17.02 13.23 -22.76
C VAL A 13 17.97 12.11 -22.33
N ALA A 14 18.05 11.90 -21.02
CA ALA A 14 17.46 10.70 -20.42
C ALA A 14 17.33 10.93 -18.91
N ALA A 15 16.22 11.56 -18.49
CA ALA A 15 15.71 11.29 -17.15
C ALA A 15 15.28 9.82 -17.15
N THR A 16 16.22 8.91 -16.90
CA THR A 16 15.93 7.52 -16.58
C THR A 16 15.13 7.54 -15.30
N GLN A 17 13.81 7.59 -15.44
CA GLN A 17 12.87 7.20 -14.41
C GLN A 17 13.25 5.77 -14.04
N ALA A 18 14.06 5.61 -13.00
CA ALA A 18 14.49 4.33 -12.43
C ALA A 18 13.33 3.57 -11.74
N ARG A 19 12.10 3.78 -12.22
CA ARG A 19 10.87 3.15 -11.72
C ARG A 19 10.37 2.02 -12.60
N ILE A 20 11.08 1.69 -13.69
CA ILE A 20 10.85 0.45 -14.46
C ILE A 20 11.65 -0.70 -13.85
N LEU A 21 11.67 -0.76 -12.53
CA LEU A 21 11.68 -2.02 -11.82
C LEU A 21 10.40 -1.95 -11.01
N TYR A 22 9.37 -2.70 -11.45
CA TYR A 22 8.36 -3.21 -10.54
C TYR A 22 9.10 -4.07 -9.52
N ALA A 23 9.86 -3.45 -8.61
CA ALA A 23 10.17 -4.04 -7.34
C ALA A 23 8.79 -4.44 -6.82
N ARG A 24 8.58 -5.74 -6.57
CA ARG A 24 7.42 -6.18 -5.81
C ARG A 24 7.37 -5.26 -4.60
N GLN A 25 6.41 -4.34 -4.55
CA GLN A 25 6.39 -3.37 -3.47
C GLN A 25 6.23 -4.18 -2.21
N ALA A 26 7.25 -4.11 -1.36
CA ALA A 26 7.26 -4.86 -0.13
C ALA A 26 6.06 -4.39 0.68
N ASN A 27 5.23 -5.34 1.10
CA ASN A 27 4.13 -5.06 1.99
C ASN A 27 4.70 -4.73 3.38
N SER A 28 4.47 -3.52 3.90
CA SER A 28 4.87 -3.16 5.27
C SER A 28 3.97 -3.80 6.33
N GLN A 29 2.77 -4.26 5.98
CA GLN A 29 1.88 -4.92 6.95
C GLN A 29 2.40 -6.32 7.29
N SER A 30 2.86 -6.49 8.53
CA SER A 30 3.47 -7.74 9.01
C SER A 30 2.45 -8.73 9.57
N PHE A 31 1.25 -8.28 9.95
CA PHE A 31 0.20 -9.14 10.46
C PHE A 31 -0.34 -10.09 9.38
N THR A 32 -0.30 -11.39 9.67
CA THR A 32 -0.70 -12.44 8.71
C THR A 32 -2.00 -13.15 9.08
N GLY A 33 -2.61 -12.82 10.24
CA GLY A 33 -3.91 -13.37 10.64
C GLY A 33 -4.98 -13.02 9.61
N ALA A 34 -5.79 -14.01 9.22
CA ALA A 34 -6.78 -13.89 8.14
C ALA A 34 -8.05 -14.70 8.44
N LEU A 35 -8.84 -14.28 9.43
CA LEU A 35 -10.13 -14.89 9.75
C LEU A 35 -11.05 -14.86 8.51
N GLY A 36 -11.68 -15.99 8.19
CA GLY A 36 -12.46 -16.14 6.96
C GLY A 36 -11.67 -15.96 5.66
N GLY A 37 -10.34 -16.09 5.70
CA GLY A 37 -9.46 -15.81 4.55
C GLY A 37 -9.25 -14.32 4.27
N ILE A 38 -9.67 -13.44 5.18
CA ILE A 38 -9.63 -11.99 5.00
C ILE A 38 -8.37 -11.44 5.68
N ALA A 39 -7.31 -11.29 4.89
CA ALA A 39 -6.05 -10.70 5.33
C ALA A 39 -6.13 -9.16 5.38
N ALA A 40 -5.19 -8.56 6.10
CA ALA A 40 -5.06 -7.11 6.14
C ALA A 40 -4.64 -6.55 4.78
N THR A 41 -5.17 -5.38 4.42
CA THR A 41 -4.84 -4.77 3.13
C THR A 41 -3.35 -4.43 3.09
N PRO A 42 -2.62 -4.80 2.02
CA PRO A 42 -1.21 -4.45 1.92
C PRO A 42 -0.96 -2.95 2.03
N VAL A 43 0.09 -2.58 2.77
CA VAL A 43 0.66 -1.23 2.76
C VAL A 43 1.84 -1.25 1.81
N VAL A 44 1.75 -0.50 0.71
CA VAL A 44 2.75 -0.47 -0.35
C VAL A 44 3.24 0.96 -0.60
N ASP A 45 4.33 1.13 -1.34
CA ASP A 45 4.81 2.46 -1.73
C ASP A 45 3.83 3.10 -2.75
N SER A 46 3.38 4.32 -2.50
CA SER A 46 2.40 5.00 -3.38
C SER A 46 3.01 5.55 -4.67
N GLY A 47 4.34 5.66 -4.73
CA GLY A 47 5.09 6.40 -5.73
C GLY A 47 5.13 7.91 -5.50
N ASP A 48 4.38 8.46 -4.56
CA ASP A 48 4.39 9.89 -4.20
C ASP A 48 5.29 10.14 -2.98
N ALA A 49 6.40 10.84 -3.18
CA ALA A 49 7.34 11.18 -2.11
C ALA A 49 6.70 12.00 -0.97
N LYS A 50 5.60 12.71 -1.21
CA LYS A 50 4.89 13.48 -0.17
C LYS A 50 3.93 12.61 0.65
N ARG A 51 3.47 11.49 0.11
CA ARG A 51 2.52 10.56 0.74
C ARG A 51 2.92 9.12 0.42
N PRO A 52 4.07 8.65 0.89
CA PRO A 52 4.75 7.48 0.34
C PRO A 52 4.05 6.15 0.63
N PHE A 53 3.08 6.08 1.55
CA PHE A 53 2.39 4.83 1.89
C PHE A 53 1.01 4.79 1.22
N GLN A 54 0.61 3.64 0.68
CA GLN A 54 -0.70 3.42 0.06
C GLN A 54 -1.38 2.17 0.62
N VAL A 55 -2.70 2.27 0.86
CA VAL A 55 -3.58 1.19 1.30
C VAL A 55 -4.87 1.23 0.48
N LYS A 56 -5.01 0.33 -0.51
CA LYS A 56 -6.18 0.26 -1.41
C LYS A 56 -6.58 1.64 -2.00
N GLY A 57 -5.61 2.37 -2.52
CA GLY A 57 -5.82 3.68 -3.15
C GLY A 57 -5.78 4.89 -2.19
N ASP A 58 -5.99 4.69 -0.89
CA ASP A 58 -5.75 5.73 0.12
C ASP A 58 -4.23 5.91 0.30
N THR A 59 -3.72 7.15 0.30
CA THR A 59 -2.29 7.42 0.54
C THR A 59 -2.05 8.09 1.88
N PHE A 60 -0.89 7.91 2.49
CA PHE A 60 -0.56 8.41 3.83
C PHE A 60 0.85 8.98 3.87
N VAL A 61 1.03 10.00 4.70
CA VAL A 61 2.37 10.56 5.00
C VAL A 61 3.09 9.67 6.02
N ASN A 62 2.36 9.07 6.95
CA ASN A 62 2.86 8.32 8.08
C ASN A 62 2.53 6.82 7.93
N GLU A 63 3.53 5.96 8.18
CA GLU A 63 3.39 4.50 8.04
C GLU A 63 2.40 3.91 9.05
N ALA A 64 2.47 4.32 10.32
CA ALA A 64 1.56 3.84 11.35
C ALA A 64 0.08 4.13 11.00
N ALA A 65 -0.22 5.30 10.46
CA ALA A 65 -1.56 5.63 9.97
C ALA A 65 -2.01 4.72 8.82
N ALA A 66 -1.08 4.34 7.91
CA ALA A 66 -1.36 3.38 6.85
C ALA A 66 -1.60 1.97 7.42
N LEU A 67 -0.80 1.53 8.39
CA LEU A 67 -0.97 0.22 9.04
C LEU A 67 -2.30 0.12 9.79
N GLN A 68 -2.69 1.17 10.52
CA GLN A 68 -4.02 1.26 11.15
C GLN A 68 -5.14 1.17 10.11
N ARG A 69 -5.04 1.92 9.00
CA ARG A 69 -6.01 1.83 7.90
C ARG A 69 -6.10 0.42 7.33
N SER A 70 -4.97 -0.27 7.21
CA SER A 70 -4.89 -1.66 6.75
C SER A 70 -5.68 -2.60 7.68
N CYS A 71 -5.52 -2.46 9.00
CA CYS A 71 -6.28 -3.23 9.99
C CYS A 71 -7.77 -2.87 10.00
N ASP A 72 -8.13 -1.59 9.84
CA ASP A 72 -9.53 -1.17 9.72
C ASP A 72 -10.20 -1.75 8.46
N GLN A 73 -9.48 -1.81 7.34
CA GLN A 73 -10.00 -2.41 6.11
C GLN A 73 -10.18 -3.94 6.25
N GLN A 74 -9.29 -4.62 6.97
CA GLN A 74 -9.45 -6.03 7.33
C GLN A 74 -10.74 -6.24 8.13
N PHE A 75 -10.90 -5.47 9.22
CA PHE A 75 -12.07 -5.56 10.08
C PHE A 75 -13.36 -5.36 9.31
N ASN A 76 -13.45 -4.32 8.48
CA ASN A 76 -14.65 -4.03 7.71
C ASN A 76 -14.98 -5.16 6.73
N ALA A 77 -13.99 -5.73 6.06
CA ALA A 77 -14.20 -6.87 5.17
C ALA A 77 -14.65 -8.12 5.95
N CYS A 78 -14.02 -8.40 7.10
CA CYS A 78 -14.40 -9.49 7.99
C CYS A 78 -15.82 -9.33 8.53
N ALA A 79 -16.16 -8.16 9.07
CA ALA A 79 -17.47 -7.86 9.61
C ALA A 79 -18.57 -7.95 8.53
N ASN A 80 -18.27 -7.52 7.30
CA ASN A 80 -19.20 -7.70 6.18
C ASN A 80 -19.43 -9.18 5.86
N ALA A 81 -18.41 -10.03 5.92
CA ALA A 81 -18.55 -11.47 5.73
C ALA A 81 -19.35 -12.12 6.86
N ALA A 82 -19.07 -11.75 8.12
CA ALA A 82 -19.83 -12.19 9.28
C ALA A 82 -21.32 -11.82 9.15
N ASN A 83 -21.61 -10.58 8.77
CA ASN A 83 -22.97 -10.06 8.60
C ASN A 83 -23.71 -10.62 7.37
N ALA A 84 -23.01 -11.23 6.42
CA ALA A 84 -23.64 -11.87 5.26
C ALA A 84 -24.36 -13.19 5.62
N GLY A 85 -24.21 -13.70 6.85
CA GLY A 85 -24.99 -14.81 7.40
C GLY A 85 -24.55 -16.22 7.00
N ALA A 86 -23.45 -16.34 6.25
CA ALA A 86 -22.87 -17.64 5.84
C ALA A 86 -21.51 -17.94 6.50
N ALA A 87 -20.99 -17.02 7.32
CA ALA A 87 -19.73 -17.21 8.04
C ALA A 87 -19.93 -18.05 9.30
N ASP A 88 -18.90 -18.81 9.67
CA ASP A 88 -18.77 -19.55 10.92
C ASP A 88 -18.14 -18.71 12.06
N PHE A 89 -17.96 -17.42 11.84
CA PHE A 89 -17.42 -16.44 12.78
C PHE A 89 -18.32 -15.20 12.88
N SER A 90 -18.16 -14.47 13.98
CA SER A 90 -18.91 -13.26 14.32
C SER A 90 -18.12 -11.97 14.05
N SER A 91 -18.82 -10.84 14.12
CA SER A 91 -18.16 -9.52 14.10
C SER A 91 -17.29 -9.26 15.34
N ALA A 92 -17.53 -9.97 16.45
CA ALA A 92 -16.67 -9.92 17.63
C ALA A 92 -15.31 -10.59 17.35
N ASP A 93 -15.31 -11.75 16.67
CA ASP A 93 -14.08 -12.41 16.25
C ASP A 93 -13.26 -11.52 15.28
N CYS A 94 -13.95 -10.78 14.41
CA CYS A 94 -13.31 -9.77 13.55
C CYS A 94 -12.67 -8.63 14.37
N GLN A 95 -13.31 -8.19 15.46
CA GLN A 95 -12.79 -7.16 16.35
C GLN A 95 -11.55 -7.66 17.12
N ASP A 96 -11.55 -8.92 17.53
CA ASP A 96 -10.38 -9.54 18.15
C ASP A 96 -9.21 -9.64 17.16
N GLN A 97 -9.48 -10.04 15.92
CA GLN A 97 -8.48 -10.03 14.85
C GLN A 97 -7.93 -8.62 14.60
N LYS A 98 -8.79 -7.60 14.55
CA LYS A 98 -8.37 -6.19 14.42
C LYS A 98 -7.44 -5.77 15.56
N THR A 99 -7.76 -6.15 16.79
CA THR A 99 -6.95 -5.83 17.97
C THR A 99 -5.57 -6.45 17.88
N GLN A 100 -5.48 -7.71 17.40
CA GLN A 100 -4.21 -8.38 17.14
C GLN A 100 -3.43 -7.70 15.99
N CYS A 101 -4.12 -7.27 14.94
CA CYS A 101 -3.53 -6.52 13.84
C CYS A 101 -2.95 -5.18 14.32
N ASP A 102 -3.72 -4.40 15.09
CA ASP A 102 -3.28 -3.12 15.64
C ASP A 102 -2.09 -3.30 16.61
N ALA A 103 -2.06 -4.38 17.38
CA ALA A 103 -0.95 -4.68 18.31
C ALA A 103 0.34 -5.17 17.62
N ALA A 104 0.26 -5.63 16.38
CA ALA A 104 1.40 -6.13 15.61
C ALA A 104 2.15 -5.02 14.83
N ASN A 105 1.66 -3.78 14.86
CA ASN A 105 2.12 -2.64 14.08
C ASN A 105 2.60 -1.49 14.99
#